data_AF-A0A7R9L3U4-F1
#
_entry.id   AF-A0A7R9L3U4-F1
#
_cell.length_a   1.000
_cell.length_b   1.000
_cell.length_c   1.000
_cell.angle_alpha   90.00
_cell.angle_beta   90.00
_cell.angle_gamma   90.00
#
_symmetry.space_group_name_H-M   'P 1'
#
loop_
_entity.id
_entity.type
_entity.pdbx_description
1 polymer ?
#
loop_
_entity_poly.entity_id
_entity_poly.type
_entity_poly.pdbx_seq_one_letter_code
_entity_poly.pdbx_strand_id
1 'polypeptide(L)'
;KTQISHRISLYSVYYRNRVLDITDGIHDMGSLRWELLICLAVAWLLVYGVIWKGLHQSGKIIWFTATFPYLILFILFIRGVTLEGAKDGILFYLKPDWNRLMEAKVWVSAGTQVLFSYGIGIGANIALGSYNRYHHNFYRSKLFVYSRKCWVWEELSPELAFIKSRTTFEI
;
A
#
# COMPACT_ATOMS: atom_id res chain seq x y z
N LYS A 1 -36.40 7.63 -8.79
CA LYS A 1 -35.12 7.19 -8.15
C LYS A 1 -33.95 7.77 -8.94
N THR A 2 -33.92 9.10 -9.12
CA THR A 2 -33.25 9.72 -10.28
C THR A 2 -32.67 11.10 -9.96
N GLN A 3 -31.97 11.27 -8.83
CA GLN A 3 -31.35 12.57 -8.48
C GLN A 3 -30.01 12.50 -7.68
N ILE A 4 -29.35 11.34 -7.55
CA ILE A 4 -28.01 11.22 -6.88
C ILE A 4 -26.89 10.81 -7.85
N SER A 5 -27.18 10.69 -9.16
CA SER A 5 -26.23 10.18 -10.17
C SER A 5 -25.23 11.21 -10.72
N HIS A 6 -25.19 12.44 -10.21
CA HIS A 6 -24.57 13.57 -10.93
C HIS A 6 -23.08 13.86 -10.65
N ARG A 7 -22.39 13.09 -9.80
CA ARG A 7 -20.91 13.19 -9.64
C ARG A 7 -20.23 11.85 -9.37
N ILE A 8 -20.63 10.77 -10.04
CA ILE A 8 -19.83 9.54 -9.97
C ILE A 8 -18.84 9.60 -11.12
N SER A 9 -17.55 9.60 -10.79
CA SER A 9 -16.50 9.62 -11.80
C SER A 9 -16.59 8.40 -12.70
N LEU A 10 -16.31 8.59 -13.99
CA LEU A 10 -16.36 7.49 -14.98
C LEU A 10 -15.45 6.33 -14.58
N TYR A 11 -14.32 6.63 -13.92
CA TYR A 11 -13.42 5.60 -13.39
C TYR A 11 -14.11 4.76 -12.30
N SER A 12 -14.87 5.38 -11.40
CA SER A 12 -15.53 4.69 -10.29
C SER A 12 -16.63 3.78 -10.81
N VAL A 13 -17.41 4.24 -11.79
CA VAL A 13 -18.43 3.43 -12.47
C VAL A 13 -17.79 2.26 -13.21
N TYR A 14 -16.71 2.51 -13.94
CA TYR A 14 -15.98 1.47 -14.66
C TYR A 14 -15.40 0.42 -13.68
N TYR A 15 -14.74 0.87 -12.62
CA TYR A 15 -14.17 -0.04 -11.63
C TYR A 15 -15.24 -0.87 -10.92
N ARG A 16 -16.32 -0.23 -10.47
CA ARG A 16 -17.40 -0.90 -9.73
C ARG A 16 -18.18 -1.88 -10.58
N ASN A 17 -18.55 -1.48 -11.80
CA ASN A 17 -19.49 -2.26 -12.61
C ASN A 17 -18.77 -3.18 -13.61
N ARG A 18 -17.61 -2.77 -14.13
CA ARG A 18 -16.89 -3.57 -15.14
C ARG A 18 -15.79 -4.43 -14.53
N VAL A 19 -14.96 -3.88 -13.65
CA VAL A 19 -13.82 -4.61 -13.08
C VAL A 19 -14.27 -5.54 -11.95
N LEU A 20 -15.02 -5.00 -10.98
CA LEU A 20 -15.46 -5.75 -9.80
C LEU A 20 -16.83 -6.42 -9.99
N ASP A 21 -17.76 -5.75 -10.69
CA ASP A 21 -19.16 -6.20 -10.84
C ASP A 21 -19.86 -6.36 -9.49
N ILE A 22 -19.85 -5.29 -8.69
CA ILE A 22 -20.36 -5.30 -7.32
C ILE A 22 -21.88 -5.50 -7.30
N THR A 23 -22.32 -6.54 -6.60
CA THR A 23 -23.74 -6.84 -6.33
C THR A 23 -24.33 -5.91 -5.26
N ASP A 24 -25.66 -5.92 -5.14
CA ASP A 24 -26.39 -5.04 -4.21
C ASP A 24 -26.18 -5.40 -2.72
N GLY A 25 -25.63 -6.57 -2.41
CA GLY A 25 -25.34 -6.97 -1.03
C GLY A 25 -24.55 -8.27 -0.89
N ILE A 26 -24.00 -8.50 0.31
CA ILE A 26 -23.12 -9.65 0.63
C ILE A 26 -23.85 -11.00 0.49
N HIS A 27 -25.18 -11.01 0.60
CA HIS A 27 -26.01 -12.21 0.45
C HIS A 27 -26.15 -12.67 -1.00
N ASP A 28 -25.90 -11.78 -1.96
CA ASP A 28 -25.86 -12.11 -3.38
C ASP A 28 -24.40 -12.07 -3.84
N MET A 29 -23.76 -13.23 -3.90
CA MET A 29 -22.35 -13.33 -4.31
C MET A 29 -22.17 -13.17 -5.83
N GLY A 30 -23.26 -13.07 -6.61
CA GLY A 30 -23.21 -12.92 -8.06
C GLY A 30 -22.52 -14.08 -8.76
N SER A 31 -22.02 -13.82 -9.97
CA SER A 31 -21.29 -14.80 -10.78
C SER A 31 -19.77 -14.65 -10.65
N LEU A 32 -19.05 -15.77 -10.74
CA LEU A 32 -17.58 -15.77 -10.73
C LEU A 32 -17.01 -15.03 -11.96
N ARG A 33 -16.22 -13.99 -11.71
CA ARG A 33 -15.54 -13.22 -12.75
C ARG A 33 -14.27 -13.95 -13.21
N TRP A 34 -14.34 -14.58 -14.38
CA TRP A 34 -13.24 -15.37 -14.94
C TRP A 34 -11.97 -14.55 -15.19
N GLU A 35 -12.08 -13.27 -15.54
CA GLU A 35 -10.91 -12.41 -15.74
C GLU A 35 -10.13 -12.20 -14.44
N LEU A 36 -10.83 -12.03 -13.31
CA LEU A 36 -10.22 -11.92 -11.98
C LEU A 36 -9.61 -13.24 -11.53
N LEU A 37 -10.28 -14.37 -11.83
CA LEU A 37 -9.76 -15.69 -11.51
C LEU A 37 -8.46 -15.97 -12.28
N ILE A 38 -8.41 -15.68 -13.58
CA ILE A 38 -7.20 -15.84 -14.39
C ILE A 38 -6.10 -14.91 -13.88
N CYS A 39 -6.42 -13.66 -13.56
CA CYS A 39 -5.46 -12.72 -12.97
C CYS A 39 -4.87 -13.26 -11.66
N LEU A 40 -5.72 -13.82 -10.79
CA LEU A 40 -5.31 -14.44 -9.53
C LEU A 40 -4.43 -15.68 -9.77
N ALA A 41 -4.80 -16.53 -10.72
CA ALA A 41 -4.03 -17.72 -11.07
C ALA A 41 -2.64 -17.34 -11.59
N VAL A 42 -2.55 -16.36 -12.49
CA VAL A 42 -1.28 -15.82 -13.00
C VAL A 42 -0.44 -15.24 -11.86
N ALA A 43 -1.04 -14.47 -10.95
CA ALA A 43 -0.33 -13.92 -9.79
C ALA A 43 0.29 -15.02 -8.91
N TRP A 44 -0.47 -16.09 -8.62
CA TRP A 44 0.04 -17.24 -7.86
C TRP A 44 1.16 -17.99 -8.59
N LEU A 45 1.04 -18.18 -9.92
CA LEU A 45 2.10 -18.78 -10.73
C LEU A 45 3.39 -17.94 -10.72
N LEU A 46 3.28 -16.61 -10.75
CA LEU A 46 4.43 -15.71 -10.65
C LEU A 46 5.08 -15.81 -9.27
N VAL A 47 4.30 -15.74 -8.19
CA VAL A 47 4.81 -15.89 -6.81
C VAL A 47 5.52 -17.23 -6.65
N TYR A 48 4.92 -18.29 -7.16
CA TYR A 48 5.50 -19.62 -7.16
C TYR A 48 6.81 -19.68 -7.96
N GLY A 49 6.86 -19.08 -9.14
CA GLY A 49 8.07 -18.98 -9.96
C GLY A 49 9.22 -18.25 -9.25
N VAL A 50 8.91 -17.19 -8.49
CA VAL A 50 9.90 -16.47 -7.68
C VAL A 50 10.38 -17.31 -6.49
N ILE A 51 9.53 -18.16 -5.90
CA ILE A 51 9.89 -18.91 -4.68
C ILE A 51 10.49 -20.29 -5.00
N TRP A 52 10.14 -20.93 -6.13
CA TRP A 52 10.48 -22.33 -6.45
C TRP A 52 11.97 -22.65 -6.25
N LYS A 53 12.88 -21.77 -6.68
CA LYS A 53 14.33 -22.00 -6.58
C LYS A 53 14.94 -21.67 -5.21
N GLY A 54 14.11 -21.27 -4.24
CA GLY A 54 14.51 -20.89 -2.90
C GLY A 54 14.99 -19.44 -2.78
N LEU A 55 14.87 -18.89 -1.57
CA LEU A 55 15.13 -17.48 -1.26
C LEU A 55 16.57 -17.03 -1.63
N HIS A 56 17.54 -17.94 -1.59
CA HIS A 56 18.94 -17.64 -1.89
C HIS A 56 19.19 -17.38 -3.39
N GLN A 57 18.53 -18.13 -4.28
CA GLN A 57 18.70 -18.00 -5.74
C GLN A 57 17.85 -16.88 -6.33
N SER A 58 16.72 -16.55 -5.70
CA SER A 58 15.79 -15.51 -6.13
C SER A 58 16.25 -14.08 -5.77
N GLY A 59 17.40 -13.93 -5.12
CA GLY A 59 17.93 -12.65 -4.66
C GLY A 59 17.98 -11.58 -5.76
N LYS A 60 18.36 -11.93 -7.00
CA LYS A 60 18.44 -10.97 -8.12
C LYS A 60 17.08 -10.35 -8.46
N ILE A 61 16.01 -11.15 -8.48
CA ILE A 61 14.65 -10.67 -8.75
C ILE A 61 14.18 -9.80 -7.59
N ILE A 62 14.48 -10.22 -6.35
CA ILE A 62 14.11 -9.49 -5.14
C ILE A 62 14.72 -8.08 -5.13
N TRP A 63 15.99 -7.94 -5.54
CA TRP A 63 16.64 -6.62 -5.67
C TRP A 63 15.87 -5.70 -6.61
N PHE A 64 15.43 -6.19 -7.78
CA PHE A 64 14.64 -5.41 -8.71
C PHE A 64 13.25 -5.06 -8.13
N THR A 65 12.52 -6.04 -7.60
CA THR A 65 11.18 -5.81 -7.06
C THR A 65 11.19 -4.92 -5.82
N ALA A 66 12.29 -4.91 -5.06
CA ALA A 66 12.45 -4.04 -3.90
C ALA A 66 12.85 -2.61 -4.29
N THR A 67 13.63 -2.40 -5.35
CA THR A 67 14.06 -1.06 -5.78
C THR A 67 13.08 -0.36 -6.72
N PHE A 68 12.39 -1.12 -7.57
CA PHE A 68 11.49 -0.58 -8.59
C PHE A 68 10.38 0.33 -8.03
N PRO A 69 9.70 0.00 -6.91
CA PRO A 69 8.70 0.90 -6.32
C PRO A 69 9.27 2.27 -5.95
N TYR A 70 10.51 2.35 -5.44
CA TYR A 70 11.14 3.62 -5.11
C TYR A 70 11.40 4.50 -6.34
N LEU A 71 11.77 3.88 -7.47
CA LEU A 71 11.93 4.61 -8.72
C LEU A 71 10.61 5.20 -9.20
N ILE A 72 9.53 4.41 -9.14
CA ILE A 72 8.20 4.89 -9.52
C ILE A 72 7.71 6.00 -8.60
N LEU A 73 7.87 5.84 -7.27
CA LEU A 73 7.55 6.89 -6.30
C LEU A 73 8.35 8.16 -6.58
N PHE A 74 9.64 8.06 -6.89
CA PHE A 74 10.44 9.24 -7.23
C PHE A 74 9.94 9.98 -8.49
N ILE A 75 9.54 9.23 -9.52
CA ILE A 75 8.96 9.82 -10.75
C ILE A 75 7.58 10.44 -10.44
N LEU A 76 6.75 9.75 -9.66
CA LEU A 76 5.43 10.24 -9.23
C LEU A 76 5.56 11.48 -8.34
N PHE A 77 6.58 11.57 -7.51
CA PHE A 77 6.88 12.72 -6.68
C PHE A 77 7.16 13.95 -7.55
N ILE A 78 8.12 13.84 -8.48
CA ILE A 78 8.46 14.92 -9.42
C ILE A 78 7.21 15.33 -10.22
N ARG A 79 6.42 14.35 -10.68
CA ARG A 79 5.20 14.67 -11.41
C ARG A 79 4.15 15.32 -10.51
N GLY A 80 4.01 14.87 -9.27
CA GLY A 80 3.05 15.37 -8.30
C GLY A 80 3.30 16.82 -7.94
N VAL A 81 4.56 17.20 -7.68
CA VAL A 81 4.93 18.58 -7.33
C VAL A 81 4.91 19.54 -8.52
N THR A 82 5.01 19.02 -9.75
CA THR A 82 4.91 19.84 -10.99
C THR A 82 3.47 20.07 -11.44
N LEU A 83 2.47 19.48 -10.79
CA LEU A 83 1.06 19.72 -11.10
C LEU A 83 0.53 21.01 -10.43
N GLU A 84 -0.36 21.70 -11.13
CA GLU A 84 -1.10 22.83 -10.58
C GLU A 84 -1.96 22.36 -9.38
N GLY A 85 -2.01 23.15 -8.31
CA GLY A 85 -2.70 22.78 -7.07
C GLY A 85 -1.93 21.83 -6.15
N ALA A 86 -0.67 21.47 -6.45
CA ALA A 86 0.14 20.62 -5.59
C ALA A 86 0.32 21.17 -4.16
N LYS A 87 0.49 22.50 -4.05
CA LYS A 87 0.68 23.18 -2.77
C LYS A 87 -0.52 23.01 -1.83
N ASP A 88 -1.73 23.06 -2.34
CA ASP A 88 -2.95 22.92 -1.53
C ASP A 88 -3.08 21.50 -0.97
N GLY A 89 -2.73 20.49 -1.78
CA GLY A 89 -2.69 19.09 -1.34
C GLY A 89 -1.65 18.85 -0.23
N ILE A 90 -0.45 19.44 -0.37
CA ILE A 90 0.61 19.35 0.64
C ILE A 90 0.19 20.05 1.93
N LEU A 91 -0.41 21.25 1.83
CA LEU A 91 -0.86 22.01 2.99
C LEU A 91 -2.00 21.28 3.73
N PHE A 92 -2.96 20.71 3.00
CA PHE A 92 -4.03 19.91 3.59
C PHE A 92 -3.50 18.70 4.35
N TYR A 93 -2.49 18.03 3.80
CA TYR A 93 -1.88 16.87 4.42
C TYR A 93 -1.09 17.20 5.70
N LEU A 94 -0.32 18.29 5.68
CA LEU A 94 0.55 18.67 6.79
C LEU A 94 -0.15 19.47 7.89
N LYS A 95 -1.37 19.99 7.65
CA LYS A 95 -2.11 20.80 8.62
C LYS A 95 -2.51 19.95 9.84
N PRO A 96 -1.92 20.18 11.03
CA PRO A 96 -2.22 19.38 12.21
C PRO A 96 -3.57 19.80 12.79
N ASP A 97 -4.36 18.81 13.22
CA ASP A 97 -5.57 19.01 14.02
C ASP A 97 -5.35 18.41 15.40
N TRP A 98 -5.04 19.27 16.37
CA TRP A 98 -4.69 18.88 17.73
C TRP A 98 -5.86 18.26 18.49
N ASN A 99 -7.10 18.59 18.13
CA ASN A 99 -8.27 18.02 18.80
C ASN A 99 -8.40 16.52 18.53
N ARG A 100 -8.00 16.08 17.33
CA ARG A 100 -8.03 14.67 16.94
C ARG A 100 -7.04 13.81 17.72
N LEU A 101 -5.96 14.38 18.25
CA LEU A 101 -5.01 13.64 19.09
C LEU A 101 -5.61 13.20 20.43
N MET A 102 -6.67 13.86 20.90
CA MET A 102 -7.38 13.48 22.12
C MET A 102 -8.33 12.29 21.90
N GLU A 103 -8.61 11.93 20.63
CA GLU A 103 -9.45 10.79 20.31
C GLU A 103 -8.67 9.47 20.40
N ALA A 104 -9.12 8.56 21.27
CA ALA A 104 -8.52 7.23 21.41
C ALA A 104 -8.46 6.44 20.07
N LYS A 105 -9.44 6.68 19.18
CA LYS A 105 -9.50 6.04 17.85
C LYS A 105 -8.27 6.33 16.99
N VAL A 106 -7.69 7.53 17.09
CA VAL A 106 -6.48 7.90 16.33
C VAL A 106 -5.29 7.07 16.78
N TRP A 107 -5.13 6.86 18.09
CA TRP A 107 -4.06 6.03 18.66
C TRP A 107 -4.21 4.55 18.33
N VAL A 108 -5.43 4.01 18.39
CA VAL A 108 -5.71 2.63 17.96
C VAL A 108 -5.36 2.45 16.49
N SER A 109 -5.74 3.40 15.64
CA SER A 109 -5.43 3.35 14.20
C SER A 109 -3.92 3.44 13.93
N ALA A 110 -3.22 4.36 14.60
CA ALA A 110 -1.78 4.52 14.48
C ALA A 110 -1.02 3.28 14.98
N GLY A 111 -1.40 2.72 16.12
CA GLY A 111 -0.81 1.49 16.64
C GLY A 111 -1.02 0.30 15.71
N THR A 112 -2.25 0.14 15.20
CA THR A 112 -2.59 -0.90 14.21
C THR A 112 -1.76 -0.75 12.94
N GLN A 113 -1.61 0.48 12.44
CA GLN A 113 -0.80 0.80 11.27
C GLN A 113 0.68 0.47 11.46
N VAL A 114 1.26 0.76 12.63
CA VAL A 114 2.64 0.38 12.97
C VAL A 114 2.79 -1.15 12.98
N LEU A 115 1.89 -1.87 13.65
CA LEU A 115 1.95 -3.34 13.74
C LEU A 115 1.87 -4.01 12.37
N PHE A 116 0.91 -3.60 11.53
CA PHE A 116 0.77 -4.13 10.17
C PHE A 116 1.93 -3.72 9.27
N SER A 117 2.42 -2.48 9.38
CA SER A 117 3.56 -2.02 8.59
C SER A 117 4.79 -2.87 8.90
N TYR A 118 5.15 -3.06 10.17
CA TYR A 118 6.33 -3.85 10.55
C TYR A 118 6.12 -5.38 10.46
N GLY A 119 4.88 -5.85 10.29
CA GLY A 119 4.55 -7.27 10.22
C GLY A 119 4.86 -8.01 11.52
N ILE A 120 4.65 -7.34 12.66
CA ILE A 120 4.91 -7.92 13.98
C ILE A 120 3.92 -9.07 14.22
N GLY A 121 4.42 -10.25 14.59
CA GLY A 121 3.60 -11.44 14.88
C GLY A 121 3.31 -12.36 13.69
N ILE A 122 3.74 -12.02 12.47
CA ILE A 122 3.43 -12.80 11.23
C ILE A 122 4.46 -13.94 10.98
N GLY A 123 5.47 -14.12 11.85
CA GLY A 123 6.48 -15.18 11.75
C GLY A 123 7.52 -15.00 10.62
N ALA A 124 7.23 -14.22 9.59
CA ALA A 124 8.14 -13.95 8.47
C ALA A 124 9.51 -13.40 8.93
N ASN A 125 9.51 -12.44 9.86
CA ASN A 125 10.75 -11.88 10.41
C ASN A 125 11.57 -12.91 11.23
N ILE A 126 10.89 -13.86 11.87
CA ILE A 126 11.53 -14.95 12.62
C ILE A 126 12.19 -15.93 11.64
N ALA A 127 11.47 -16.31 10.58
CA ALA A 127 11.99 -17.16 9.52
C ALA A 127 13.18 -16.52 8.79
N LEU A 128 13.13 -15.22 8.48
CA LEU A 128 14.28 -14.51 7.91
C LEU A 128 15.47 -14.45 8.89
N GLY A 129 15.18 -14.30 10.19
CA GLY A 129 16.19 -14.35 11.24
C GLY A 129 16.90 -15.70 11.36
N SER A 130 16.21 -16.83 11.10
CA SER A 130 16.80 -18.17 11.22
C SER A 130 17.84 -18.48 10.14
N TYR A 131 17.84 -17.74 9.03
CA TYR A 131 18.88 -17.86 7.98
C TYR A 131 20.14 -17.05 8.28
N ASN A 132 20.19 -16.32 9.40
CA ASN A 132 21.29 -15.44 9.72
C ASN A 132 22.44 -16.18 10.44
N ARG A 133 23.66 -15.65 10.36
CA ARG A 133 24.80 -16.22 11.10
C ARG A 133 24.61 -16.06 12.62
N TYR A 134 25.07 -17.03 13.40
CA TYR A 134 24.91 -17.04 14.86
C TYR A 134 25.48 -15.78 15.54
N HIS A 135 26.67 -15.33 15.12
CA HIS A 135 27.31 -14.12 15.64
C HIS A 135 26.99 -12.84 14.84
N HIS A 136 25.78 -12.74 14.28
CA HIS A 136 25.37 -11.54 13.56
C HIS A 136 24.84 -10.46 14.52
N ASN A 137 25.31 -9.22 14.36
CA ASN A 137 24.79 -8.08 15.12
C ASN A 137 23.37 -7.71 14.65
N PHE A 138 22.38 -8.37 15.25
CA PHE A 138 20.97 -8.17 14.90
C PHE A 138 20.46 -6.77 15.28
N TYR A 139 21.01 -6.14 16.33
CA TYR A 139 20.58 -4.80 16.75
C TYR A 139 20.84 -3.77 15.66
N ARG A 140 22.05 -3.76 15.10
CA ARG A 140 22.42 -2.83 14.02
C ARG A 140 21.58 -3.05 12.76
N SER A 141 21.35 -4.31 12.38
CA SER A 141 20.52 -4.62 11.20
C SER A 141 19.05 -4.26 11.40
N LYS A 142 18.48 -4.54 12.58
CA LYS A 142 17.09 -4.16 12.88
C LYS A 142 16.92 -2.65 12.93
N LEU A 143 17.85 -1.93 13.57
CA LEU A 143 17.82 -0.47 13.60
C LEU A 143 17.84 0.09 12.17
N PHE A 144 18.75 -0.38 11.32
CA PHE A 144 18.82 0.07 9.93
C PHE A 144 17.55 -0.21 9.13
N VAL A 145 16.99 -1.42 9.26
CA VAL A 145 15.74 -1.80 8.58
C VAL A 145 14.58 -0.95 9.07
N TYR A 146 14.45 -0.73 10.38
CA TYR A 146 13.36 0.07 10.95
C TYR A 146 13.50 1.56 10.66
N SER A 147 14.71 2.12 10.74
CA SER A 147 14.96 3.51 10.34
C SER A 147 14.64 3.72 8.86
N ARG A 148 15.07 2.81 7.97
CA ARG A 148 14.69 2.88 6.55
C ARG A 148 13.18 2.76 6.37
N LYS A 149 12.54 1.81 7.07
CA LYS A 149 11.10 1.62 6.94
C LYS A 149 10.32 2.84 7.41
N CYS A 150 10.74 3.48 8.49
CA CYS A 150 10.18 4.73 9.00
C CYS A 150 10.37 5.87 8.00
N TRP A 151 11.59 6.04 7.48
CA TRP A 151 11.91 7.08 6.51
C TRP A 151 11.13 6.94 5.20
N VAL A 152 11.05 5.71 4.68
CA VAL A 152 10.23 5.39 3.51
C VAL A 152 8.75 5.64 3.75
N TRP A 153 8.27 5.36 4.96
CA TRP A 153 6.90 5.66 5.34
C TRP A 153 6.66 7.17 5.35
N GLU A 154 7.60 7.94 5.87
CA GLU A 154 7.57 9.41 5.90
C GLU A 154 7.61 10.02 4.50
N GLU A 155 8.33 9.41 3.56
CA GLU A 155 8.37 9.80 2.14
C GLU A 155 7.06 9.43 1.39
N LEU A 156 6.46 8.27 1.68
CA LEU A 156 5.20 7.83 1.06
C LEU A 156 3.96 8.53 1.63
N SER A 157 4.02 8.99 2.87
CA SER A 157 2.85 9.55 3.56
C SER A 157 2.29 10.82 2.88
N PRO A 158 3.11 11.79 2.42
CA PRO A 158 2.62 12.89 1.60
C PRO A 158 2.12 12.45 0.21
N GLU A 159 2.67 11.39 -0.40
CA GLU A 159 2.17 10.88 -1.69
C GLU A 159 0.80 10.19 -1.56
N LEU A 160 0.64 9.33 -0.56
CA LEU A 160 -0.63 8.67 -0.26
C LEU A 160 -1.69 9.71 0.08
N ALA A 161 -1.33 10.79 0.77
CA ALA A 161 -2.24 11.87 1.05
C ALA A 161 -2.52 12.77 -0.16
N PHE A 162 -1.58 12.95 -1.08
CA PHE A 162 -1.80 13.65 -2.35
C PHE A 162 -2.71 12.86 -3.30
N ILE A 163 -2.54 11.53 -3.35
CA ILE A 163 -3.44 10.63 -4.08
C ILE A 163 -4.82 10.60 -3.41
N LYS A 164 -4.86 10.57 -2.07
CA LYS A 164 -6.10 10.53 -1.28
C LYS A 164 -6.87 11.85 -1.31
N SER A 165 -6.19 13.00 -1.27
CA SER A 165 -6.84 14.31 -1.40
C SER A 165 -7.51 14.43 -2.75
N ARG A 166 -6.88 13.93 -3.83
CA ARG A 166 -7.50 13.92 -5.16
C ARG A 166 -8.66 12.91 -5.31
N THR A 167 -8.61 11.77 -4.61
CA THR A 167 -9.75 10.83 -4.59
C THR A 167 -10.90 11.28 -3.70
N THR A 168 -10.64 12.12 -2.69
CA THR A 168 -11.69 12.71 -1.84
C THR A 168 -12.34 13.94 -2.49
N PHE A 169 -11.77 14.50 -3.56
CA PHE A 169 -12.42 15.51 -4.40
C PHE A 169 -13.30 14.92 -5.52
N GLU A 170 -13.37 13.57 -5.63
CA GLU A 170 -14.32 12.87 -6.50
C GLU A 170 -15.20 11.86 -5.75
N ILE A 171 -15.49 12.11 -4.46
CA ILE A 171 -16.57 11.44 -3.71
C ILE A 171 -17.44 12.51 -3.04
#